data_AF-A0A1D2VCF1-F1
#
_entry.id   AF-A0A1D2VCF1-F1
#
_cell.length_a   1.000
_cell.length_b   1.000
_cell.length_c   1.000
_cell.angle_alpha   90.00
_cell.angle_beta   90.00
_cell.angle_gamma   90.00
#
_symmetry.space_group_name_H-M   'P 1'
#
loop_
_entity.id
_entity.type
_entity.pdbx_description
1 polymer ?
#
loop_
_entity_poly.entity_id
_entity_poly.type
_entity_poly.pdbx_seq_one_letter_code
_entity_poly.pdbx_strand_id
1 'polypeptide(L)'
;MLALNRLAGVGPNFLGLGSTPAVSCAVKSAYLARSYATYGNNNKNNKGSRNIKSNNKSNKSSKNAENKYNTRNKEELKNVVNNVRENKPKVSLTIEEQLKNINFNSLEIITENTHLTELENLDNLNEKRKLLSKEHVRIKKHKPTNPGIRWFRRPIHEHLHKGKPIRHLTIPKKQWGGRNNSGQITVRHRGGGHRRRIRIIDYNRWESGKQTVVRIEYDPNRSAHIALLKHNKTEELSYIIAGEGLRAGDTVESFRKGFDKDVDASLLASTICAKGNCLKLSMIPVGTIINNIGILENGPARFCRGAGTFGRLMQKIPEKNRAIVKLKSGELRYVSLEAIATIGVVSNASHQLEMWGKAGRARRRGIRPTVRGVAMNKRDHPHGGGRGKSKSNKLSMSPWGQLAKGYKTRRGKHVNKMKVKDRPRGNQQLRA
;
A
#
# COMPACT_ATOMS: atom_id res chain seq x y z
N MET A 1 -46.62 35.08 -36.47
CA MET A 1 -47.15 35.32 -37.83
C MET A 1 -45.97 35.62 -38.74
N LEU A 2 -46.00 35.08 -39.97
CA LEU A 2 -44.97 35.12 -41.03
C LEU A 2 -43.72 34.27 -40.69
N ALA A 3 -43.59 32.99 -41.05
CA ALA A 3 -43.76 32.26 -42.32
C ALA A 3 -42.69 32.59 -43.37
N LEU A 4 -41.89 31.57 -43.72
CA LEU A 4 -41.32 31.18 -45.03
C LEU A 4 -39.99 30.41 -44.77
N ASN A 5 -39.95 29.08 -44.96
CA ASN A 5 -39.66 28.34 -46.21
C ASN A 5 -38.22 28.61 -46.71
N ARG A 6 -37.39 27.66 -47.18
CA ARG A 6 -37.58 26.28 -47.66
C ARG A 6 -36.18 25.75 -48.09
N LEU A 7 -36.05 24.41 -48.13
CA LEU A 7 -35.27 23.57 -49.08
C LEU A 7 -33.72 23.61 -48.99
N ALA A 8 -32.99 22.51 -48.72
CA ALA A 8 -32.84 21.20 -49.40
C ALA A 8 -31.91 21.23 -50.63
N GLY A 9 -30.99 20.26 -50.72
CA GLY A 9 -30.12 19.98 -51.89
C GLY A 9 -28.64 19.79 -51.50
N VAL A 10 -28.15 18.57 -51.23
CA VAL A 10 -27.54 17.58 -52.17
C VAL A 10 -26.07 17.94 -52.55
N GLY A 11 -25.14 16.97 -52.36
CA GLY A 11 -23.69 17.04 -52.72
C GLY A 11 -23.45 17.02 -54.25
N PRO A 12 -22.26 16.65 -54.81
CA PRO A 12 -21.13 15.87 -54.27
C PRO A 12 -19.69 16.37 -54.65
N ASN A 13 -18.66 15.61 -54.20
CA ASN A 13 -17.30 15.36 -54.74
C ASN A 13 -16.47 16.46 -55.45
N PHE A 14 -15.19 16.63 -55.05
CA PHE A 14 -14.02 16.58 -55.96
C PHE A 14 -12.67 16.44 -55.20
N LEU A 15 -11.72 15.77 -55.88
CA LEU A 15 -10.34 15.32 -55.57
C LEU A 15 -9.38 16.42 -55.05
N GLY A 16 -8.19 16.22 -54.46
CA GLY A 16 -7.19 15.13 -54.36
C GLY A 16 -5.79 15.77 -54.17
N LEU A 17 -4.75 14.95 -53.85
CA LEU A 17 -3.31 15.27 -53.62
C LEU A 17 -2.95 15.74 -52.19
N GLY A 18 -1.96 15.22 -51.47
CA GLY A 18 -0.91 14.23 -51.73
C GLY A 18 0.21 14.38 -50.67
N SER A 19 1.01 13.31 -50.50
CA SER A 19 2.29 13.19 -49.78
C SER A 19 2.30 12.88 -48.26
N THR A 20 2.63 11.61 -47.99
CA THR A 20 3.27 11.07 -46.79
C THR A 20 4.76 11.46 -46.72
N PRO A 21 5.45 11.16 -45.60
CA PRO A 21 6.49 10.14 -45.75
C PRO A 21 6.58 9.10 -44.61
N ALA A 22 7.04 7.92 -45.04
CA ALA A 22 7.43 6.71 -44.33
C ALA A 22 8.68 6.91 -43.43
N VAL A 23 8.81 6.26 -42.27
CA VAL A 23 9.44 4.95 -42.00
C VAL A 23 10.83 4.72 -42.66
N SER A 24 11.90 4.76 -41.85
CA SER A 24 12.98 3.74 -41.78
C SER A 24 13.82 4.04 -40.51
N CYS A 25 13.94 3.16 -39.52
CA CYS A 25 14.76 1.94 -39.43
C CYS A 25 16.28 2.22 -39.35
N ALA A 26 16.90 2.03 -38.18
CA ALA A 26 18.24 1.44 -38.07
C ALA A 26 18.63 1.12 -36.62
N VAL A 27 19.18 -0.07 -36.49
CA VAL A 27 19.75 -0.76 -35.32
C VAL A 27 21.26 -0.47 -35.23
N LYS A 28 21.86 -0.71 -34.04
CA LYS A 28 23.30 -0.75 -33.68
C LYS A 28 24.01 0.60 -33.49
N SER A 29 24.54 0.83 -32.29
CA SER A 29 25.94 0.50 -31.95
C SER A 29 26.36 1.05 -30.59
N ALA A 30 27.22 0.28 -29.92
CA ALA A 30 27.96 0.61 -28.72
C ALA A 30 29.23 1.43 -29.07
N TYR A 31 29.94 1.87 -28.03
CA TYR A 31 31.20 2.63 -28.03
C TYR A 31 31.10 4.14 -28.27
N LEU A 32 31.38 4.95 -27.25
CA LEU A 32 32.73 5.47 -27.03
C LEU A 32 32.80 6.28 -25.72
N ALA A 33 33.75 5.90 -24.88
CA ALA A 33 34.32 6.73 -23.84
C ALA A 33 35.42 7.62 -24.45
N ARG A 34 35.56 8.84 -23.90
CA ARG A 34 36.59 9.88 -24.04
C ARG A 34 35.85 11.19 -24.31
N SER A 35 36.17 12.36 -23.77
CA SER A 35 37.29 12.84 -22.96
C SER A 35 36.99 14.33 -22.83
N TYR A 36 36.90 14.89 -21.63
CA TYR A 36 37.13 16.32 -21.45
C TYR A 36 37.99 16.50 -20.22
N ALA A 37 39.26 16.80 -20.52
CA ALA A 37 40.27 17.19 -19.57
C ALA A 37 40.28 18.73 -19.45
N THR A 38 40.84 19.16 -18.32
CA THR A 38 41.60 20.40 -18.08
C THR A 38 40.89 21.75 -18.11
N TYR A 39 40.67 22.29 -16.90
CA TYR A 39 41.09 23.62 -16.43
C TYR A 39 41.09 23.48 -14.89
N GLY A 40 42.05 23.91 -14.09
CA GLY A 40 43.26 24.70 -14.24
C GLY A 40 43.74 24.95 -12.81
N ASN A 41 45.05 24.88 -12.60
CA ASN A 41 45.75 24.96 -11.32
C ASN A 41 45.34 26.12 -10.41
N ASN A 42 45.42 25.90 -9.09
CA ASN A 42 46.08 26.88 -8.23
C ASN A 42 46.86 26.19 -7.10
N ASN A 43 48.16 26.44 -7.16
CA ASN A 43 49.25 25.96 -6.32
C ASN A 43 49.28 26.74 -5.00
N LYS A 44 49.44 26.08 -3.85
CA LYS A 44 50.20 26.62 -2.70
C LYS A 44 50.81 25.47 -1.89
N ASN A 45 52.09 25.24 -2.18
CA ASN A 45 53.20 24.93 -1.28
C ASN A 45 52.88 24.34 0.11
N ASN A 46 53.36 23.13 0.37
CA ASN A 46 54.32 22.95 1.45
C ASN A 46 55.26 21.77 1.18
N LYS A 47 56.56 22.08 1.20
CA LYS A 47 57.67 21.14 1.09
C LYS A 47 57.81 20.38 2.41
N GLY A 48 57.88 19.05 2.33
CA GLY A 48 58.33 18.15 3.41
C GLY A 48 59.13 17.03 2.77
N SER A 49 60.37 16.89 3.21
CA SER A 49 61.48 16.19 2.56
C SER A 49 61.42 14.66 2.57
N ARG A 50 61.83 14.08 1.43
CA ARG A 50 62.69 12.89 1.21
C ARG A 50 62.56 11.68 2.17
N ASN A 51 62.21 10.52 1.60
CA ASN A 51 63.16 9.39 1.56
C ASN A 51 62.77 8.36 0.49
N ILE A 52 63.72 8.08 -0.39
CA ILE A 52 63.67 7.05 -1.42
C ILE A 52 64.07 5.72 -0.76
N LYS A 53 63.19 4.71 -0.82
CA LYS A 53 63.60 3.30 -0.74
C LYS A 53 62.94 2.52 -1.87
N SER A 54 63.80 2.01 -2.73
CA SER A 54 63.56 1.15 -3.88
C SER A 54 63.02 -0.22 -3.49
N ASN A 55 62.20 -0.76 -4.39
CA ASN A 55 62.05 -2.17 -4.81
C ASN A 55 62.21 -3.29 -3.76
N ASN A 56 61.09 -3.98 -3.48
CA ASN A 56 60.99 -5.45 -3.40
C ASN A 56 59.55 -5.88 -3.05
N LYS A 57 58.68 -6.05 -4.07
CA LYS A 57 57.30 -6.52 -3.86
C LYS A 57 56.78 -7.50 -4.93
N SER A 58 57.67 -8.18 -5.66
CA SER A 58 57.29 -9.19 -6.66
C SER A 58 57.45 -10.65 -6.21
N ASN A 59 58.12 -10.95 -5.08
CA ASN A 59 58.37 -12.34 -4.64
C ASN A 59 57.47 -12.84 -3.48
N LYS A 60 56.40 -12.13 -3.13
CA LYS A 60 55.48 -12.51 -2.04
C LYS A 60 54.11 -13.05 -2.51
N SER A 61 53.77 -12.90 -3.79
CA SER A 61 52.49 -13.40 -4.34
C SER A 61 52.57 -14.85 -4.83
N SER A 62 53.73 -15.32 -5.32
CA SER A 62 53.92 -16.69 -5.81
C SER A 62 53.94 -17.73 -4.67
N LYS A 63 54.67 -17.47 -3.58
CA LYS A 63 54.71 -18.37 -2.40
C LYS A 63 53.37 -18.52 -1.67
N ASN A 64 52.49 -17.52 -1.76
CA ASN A 64 51.14 -17.59 -1.17
C ASN A 64 50.13 -18.32 -2.07
N ALA A 65 50.40 -18.42 -3.38
CA ALA A 65 49.56 -19.17 -4.31
C ALA A 65 49.86 -20.68 -4.24
N GLU A 66 51.14 -21.07 -4.17
CA GLU A 66 51.55 -22.48 -4.00
C GLU A 66 51.07 -23.06 -2.66
N ASN A 67 51.16 -22.28 -1.57
CA ASN A 67 50.66 -22.73 -0.27
C ASN A 67 49.13 -22.90 -0.25
N LYS A 68 48.37 -22.10 -1.01
CA LYS A 68 46.90 -22.24 -1.12
C LYS A 68 46.48 -23.43 -1.99
N TYR A 69 47.27 -23.78 -3.01
CA TYR A 69 47.02 -24.92 -3.88
C TYR A 69 47.28 -26.25 -3.15
N ASN A 70 48.37 -26.31 -2.37
CA ASN A 70 48.71 -27.47 -1.55
C ASN A 70 47.75 -27.71 -0.37
N THR A 71 47.15 -26.66 0.21
CA THR A 71 46.12 -26.82 1.25
C THR A 71 44.80 -27.33 0.69
N ARG A 72 44.39 -26.90 -0.51
CA ARG A 72 43.15 -27.38 -1.15
C ARG A 72 43.25 -28.85 -1.54
N ASN A 73 44.37 -29.28 -2.11
CA ASN A 73 44.57 -30.70 -2.45
C ASN A 73 44.61 -31.60 -1.21
N LYS A 74 45.10 -31.12 -0.06
CA LYS A 74 45.04 -31.86 1.22
C LYS A 74 43.63 -31.95 1.81
N GLU A 75 42.79 -30.93 1.63
CA GLU A 75 41.39 -30.96 2.04
C GLU A 75 40.54 -31.83 1.12
N GLU A 76 40.78 -31.80 -0.19
CA GLU A 76 40.13 -32.68 -1.17
C GLU A 76 40.52 -34.15 -0.96
N LEU A 77 41.81 -34.45 -0.69
CA LEU A 77 42.25 -35.81 -0.33
C LEU A 77 41.67 -36.29 1.00
N LYS A 78 41.51 -35.40 2.00
CA LYS A 78 40.79 -35.74 3.24
C LYS A 78 39.32 -36.05 2.99
N ASN A 79 38.66 -35.31 2.09
CA ASN A 79 37.26 -35.57 1.73
C ASN A 79 37.10 -36.86 0.92
N VAL A 80 38.06 -37.21 0.06
CA VAL A 80 38.07 -38.49 -0.67
C VAL A 80 38.34 -39.67 0.29
N VAL A 81 39.29 -39.55 1.22
CA VAL A 81 39.56 -40.58 2.23
C VAL A 81 38.40 -40.75 3.20
N ASN A 82 37.68 -39.67 3.52
CA ASN A 82 36.46 -39.73 4.33
C ASN A 82 35.30 -40.39 3.56
N ASN A 83 35.11 -40.10 2.27
CA ASN A 83 34.11 -40.76 1.42
C ASN A 83 34.40 -42.26 1.21
N VAL A 84 35.67 -42.68 1.18
CA VAL A 84 36.05 -44.10 1.10
C VAL A 84 35.84 -44.82 2.44
N ARG A 85 35.93 -44.10 3.59
CA ARG A 85 35.59 -44.66 4.91
C ARG A 85 34.09 -44.76 5.16
N GLU A 86 33.26 -43.97 4.47
CA GLU A 86 31.80 -44.01 4.57
C GLU A 86 31.14 -45.06 3.66
N ASN A 87 31.87 -45.62 2.68
CA ASN A 87 31.42 -46.68 1.77
C ASN A 87 31.93 -48.08 2.17
N LYS A 88 32.05 -48.37 3.46
CA LYS A 88 31.96 -49.78 3.91
C LYS A 88 30.49 -50.18 3.86
N PRO A 89 30.12 -51.41 3.44
CA PRO A 89 28.76 -51.88 3.63
C PRO A 89 28.47 -51.76 5.13
N LYS A 90 27.52 -50.88 5.49
CA LYS A 90 27.00 -50.84 6.85
C LYS A 90 26.43 -52.23 7.06
N VAL A 91 27.14 -53.06 7.82
CA VAL A 91 26.59 -54.29 8.39
C VAL A 91 25.26 -53.86 8.98
N SER A 92 24.17 -54.43 8.46
CA SER A 92 22.84 -54.20 9.00
C SER A 92 22.91 -54.57 10.48
N LEU A 93 22.96 -53.56 11.34
CA LEU A 93 22.88 -53.74 12.79
C LEU A 93 21.71 -54.69 13.05
N THR A 94 21.96 -55.75 13.81
CA THR A 94 20.88 -56.62 14.25
C THR A 94 19.84 -55.76 14.96
N ILE A 95 18.55 -56.10 14.83
CA ILE A 95 17.43 -55.30 15.37
C ILE A 95 17.66 -54.95 16.85
N GLU A 96 18.33 -55.81 17.60
CA GLU A 96 18.72 -55.63 19.00
C GLU A 96 19.72 -54.48 19.26
N GLU A 97 20.68 -54.26 18.36
CA GLU A 97 21.66 -53.15 18.48
C GLU A 97 21.04 -51.81 18.06
N GLN A 98 20.05 -51.82 17.16
CA GLN A 98 19.25 -50.64 16.85
C GLN A 98 18.35 -50.26 18.03
N LEU A 99 17.72 -51.24 18.68
CA LEU A 99 16.88 -51.04 19.87
C LEU A 99 17.66 -50.53 21.09
N LYS A 100 18.91 -50.97 21.30
CA LYS A 100 19.78 -50.47 22.38
C LYS A 100 20.22 -49.02 22.21
N ASN A 101 20.23 -48.51 20.98
CA ASN A 101 20.56 -47.11 20.67
C ASN A 101 19.35 -46.17 20.67
N ILE A 102 18.13 -46.69 20.84
CA ILE A 102 16.92 -45.87 20.98
C ILE A 102 16.83 -45.42 22.44
N ASN A 103 17.01 -44.13 22.68
CA ASN A 103 16.74 -43.54 23.98
C ASN A 103 15.21 -43.53 24.21
N PHE A 104 14.70 -44.56 24.89
CA PHE A 104 13.28 -44.73 25.16
C PHE A 104 12.64 -43.54 25.91
N ASN A 105 13.44 -42.76 26.65
CA ASN A 105 12.98 -41.52 27.30
C ASN A 105 12.73 -40.35 26.33
N SER A 106 13.05 -40.50 25.03
CA SER A 106 12.84 -39.50 23.97
C SER A 106 11.82 -39.92 22.90
N LEU A 107 11.08 -41.02 23.13
CA LEU A 107 10.01 -41.44 22.23
C LEU A 107 8.77 -40.54 22.42
N GLU A 108 8.39 -39.80 21.39
CA GLU A 108 7.18 -38.99 21.37
C GLU A 108 6.05 -39.81 20.72
N ILE A 109 4.98 -40.07 21.49
CA ILE A 109 3.77 -40.70 20.94
C ILE A 109 3.04 -39.63 20.12
N ILE A 110 3.20 -39.67 18.80
CA ILE A 110 2.53 -38.76 17.87
C ILE A 110 1.16 -39.36 17.52
N THR A 111 0.09 -38.62 17.78
CA THR A 111 -1.24 -38.97 17.30
C THR A 111 -1.32 -38.72 15.79
N GLU A 112 -1.57 -39.76 14.99
CA GLU A 112 -1.73 -39.63 13.55
C GLU A 112 -3.05 -38.95 13.17
N ASN A 113 -2.98 -37.94 12.29
CA ASN A 113 -4.15 -37.22 11.75
C ASN A 113 -4.42 -37.59 10.27
N THR A 114 -4.08 -38.81 9.86
CA THR A 114 -4.05 -39.27 8.46
C THR A 114 -5.45 -39.48 7.86
N HIS A 115 -6.47 -39.68 8.69
CA HIS A 115 -7.84 -40.03 8.25
C HIS A 115 -8.80 -38.83 8.09
N LEU A 116 -8.30 -37.60 7.99
CA LEU A 116 -9.15 -36.42 7.83
C LEU A 116 -9.68 -36.28 6.39
N THR A 117 -10.98 -36.11 6.25
CA THR A 117 -11.65 -35.83 4.98
C THR A 117 -11.44 -34.38 4.52
N GLU A 118 -11.64 -34.10 3.22
CA GLU A 118 -11.56 -32.73 2.69
C GLU A 118 -12.59 -31.78 3.32
N LEU A 119 -13.79 -32.28 3.63
CA LEU A 119 -14.86 -31.52 4.28
C LEU A 119 -14.50 -31.16 5.72
N GLU A 120 -13.94 -32.11 6.49
CA GLU A 120 -13.45 -31.84 7.84
C GLU A 120 -12.30 -30.83 7.82
N ASN A 121 -11.39 -30.92 6.84
CA ASN A 121 -10.33 -29.93 6.66
C ASN A 121 -10.89 -28.52 6.39
N LEU A 122 -11.93 -28.41 5.56
CA LEU A 122 -12.61 -27.13 5.31
C LEU A 122 -13.31 -26.59 6.56
N ASP A 123 -13.97 -27.46 7.34
CA ASP A 123 -14.63 -27.05 8.57
C ASP A 123 -13.62 -26.58 9.63
N ASN A 124 -12.54 -27.34 9.82
CA ASN A 124 -11.39 -26.96 10.65
C ASN A 124 -10.82 -25.58 10.28
N LEU A 125 -10.73 -25.26 8.97
CA LEU A 125 -10.32 -23.93 8.50
C LEU A 125 -11.35 -22.85 8.83
N ASN A 126 -12.64 -23.15 8.71
CA ASN A 126 -13.70 -22.22 9.06
C ASN A 126 -13.76 -21.96 10.57
N GLU A 127 -13.56 -22.97 11.40
CA GLU A 127 -13.43 -22.83 12.85
C GLU A 127 -12.26 -21.93 13.22
N LYS A 128 -11.07 -22.16 12.64
CA LYS A 128 -9.91 -21.28 12.81
C LYS A 128 -10.22 -19.83 12.42
N ARG A 129 -10.94 -19.61 11.31
CA ARG A 129 -11.39 -18.26 10.89
C ARG A 129 -12.37 -17.64 11.88
N LYS A 130 -13.31 -18.41 12.43
CA LYS A 130 -14.25 -17.96 13.48
C LYS A 130 -13.48 -17.53 14.73
N LEU A 131 -12.52 -18.33 15.19
CA LEU A 131 -11.66 -18.01 16.33
C LEU A 131 -10.86 -16.71 16.09
N LEU A 132 -10.23 -16.58 14.91
CA LEU A 132 -9.51 -15.36 14.53
C LEU A 132 -10.41 -14.12 14.45
N SER A 133 -11.67 -14.29 14.06
CA SER A 133 -12.64 -13.19 14.03
C SER A 133 -13.13 -12.79 15.42
N LYS A 134 -13.16 -13.71 16.38
CA LYS A 134 -13.48 -13.43 17.79
C LYS A 134 -12.34 -12.70 18.50
N GLU A 135 -11.10 -12.88 18.05
CA GLU A 135 -9.94 -12.22 18.64
C GLU A 135 -10.00 -10.69 18.46
N HIS A 136 -9.98 -9.96 19.58
CA HIS A 136 -9.95 -8.50 19.56
C HIS A 136 -8.52 -7.96 19.46
N VAL A 137 -8.36 -6.87 18.69
CA VAL A 137 -7.08 -6.17 18.58
C VAL A 137 -6.71 -5.54 19.92
N ARG A 138 -5.70 -6.09 20.58
CA ARG A 138 -5.17 -5.57 21.85
C ARG A 138 -4.54 -4.19 21.67
N ILE A 139 -4.82 -3.27 22.60
CA ILE A 139 -4.20 -1.94 22.63
C ILE A 139 -3.03 -1.95 23.62
N LYS A 140 -1.81 -1.72 23.12
CA LYS A 140 -0.62 -1.61 23.95
C LYS A 140 -0.65 -0.31 24.76
N LYS A 141 -0.72 -0.45 26.08
CA LYS A 141 -0.40 0.59 27.06
C LYS A 141 0.99 0.31 27.62
N HIS A 142 1.82 1.34 27.74
CA HIS A 142 3.15 1.22 28.33
C HIS A 142 3.11 1.63 29.81
N LYS A 143 4.04 1.09 30.63
CA LYS A 143 4.25 1.58 31.99
C LYS A 143 4.59 3.09 31.92
N PRO A 144 3.92 3.96 32.71
CA PRO A 144 4.06 5.40 32.59
C PRO A 144 5.33 5.91 33.29
N THR A 145 6.51 5.47 32.83
CA THR A 145 7.80 5.88 33.41
C THR A 145 8.12 7.36 33.17
N ASN A 146 7.48 8.00 32.19
CA ASN A 146 7.53 9.44 31.98
C ASN A 146 6.14 9.97 31.57
N PRO A 147 5.86 11.28 31.79
CA PRO A 147 4.54 11.84 31.51
C PRO A 147 4.13 11.72 30.04
N GLY A 148 5.07 11.76 29.11
CA GLY A 148 4.81 11.64 27.67
C GLY A 148 4.38 10.24 27.21
N ILE A 149 4.64 9.19 28.01
CA ILE A 149 4.23 7.81 27.73
C ILE A 149 2.87 7.47 28.35
N ARG A 150 2.44 8.17 29.41
CA ARG A 150 1.20 7.90 30.16
C ARG A 150 -0.03 7.71 29.26
N TRP A 151 -0.16 8.55 28.23
CA TRP A 151 -1.27 8.54 27.28
C TRP A 151 -0.92 7.91 25.92
N PHE A 152 0.28 7.35 25.77
CA PHE A 152 0.67 6.67 24.54
C PHE A 152 -0.05 5.32 24.45
N ARG A 153 -0.88 5.15 23.42
CA ARG A 153 -1.62 3.91 23.13
C ARG A 153 -1.46 3.56 21.66
N ARG A 154 -1.20 2.28 21.36
CA ARG A 154 -1.15 1.79 19.97
C ARG A 154 -1.86 0.43 19.83
N PRO A 155 -2.57 0.17 18.73
CA PRO A 155 -3.04 -1.18 18.43
C PRO A 155 -1.84 -2.12 18.15
N ILE A 156 -1.92 -3.35 18.63
CA ILE A 156 -0.92 -4.40 18.37
C ILE A 156 -1.41 -5.22 17.17
N HIS A 157 -0.56 -5.35 16.15
CA HIS A 157 -0.79 -6.21 14.99
C HIS A 157 0.36 -7.20 14.90
N GLU A 158 0.16 -8.42 15.40
CA GLU A 158 1.22 -9.45 15.48
C GLU A 158 1.53 -10.05 14.11
N HIS A 159 0.51 -10.21 13.27
CA HIS A 159 0.61 -10.68 11.89
C HIS A 159 1.32 -9.72 10.93
N LEU A 160 1.70 -8.52 11.40
CA LEU A 160 2.29 -7.49 10.56
C LEU A 160 3.77 -7.79 10.30
N HIS A 161 4.19 -7.73 9.04
CA HIS A 161 5.56 -7.97 8.66
C HIS A 161 6.53 -6.97 9.31
N LYS A 162 7.60 -7.48 9.91
CA LYS A 162 8.61 -6.69 10.64
C LYS A 162 9.75 -6.17 9.75
N GLY A 163 9.89 -6.69 8.53
CA GLY A 163 10.98 -6.37 7.61
C GLY A 163 10.75 -5.14 6.71
N LYS A 164 11.65 -4.97 5.74
CA LYS A 164 11.61 -3.87 4.76
C LYS A 164 10.61 -4.17 3.64
N PRO A 165 10.01 -3.14 3.02
CA PRO A 165 9.18 -3.32 1.83
C PRO A 165 10.02 -3.71 0.61
N ILE A 166 9.35 -4.22 -0.42
CA ILE A 166 9.98 -4.52 -1.71
C ILE A 166 10.52 -3.25 -2.35
N ARG A 167 11.80 -3.28 -2.73
CA ARG A 167 12.52 -2.07 -3.15
C ARG A 167 12.02 -1.51 -4.50
N HIS A 168 11.71 -2.37 -5.47
CA HIS A 168 11.25 -1.95 -6.81
C HIS A 168 9.83 -1.36 -6.78
N LEU A 169 8.96 -1.82 -5.87
CA LEU A 169 7.61 -1.25 -5.65
C LEU A 169 7.59 0.02 -4.78
N THR A 170 8.75 0.66 -4.58
CA THR A 170 8.86 1.86 -3.74
C THR A 170 9.61 3.00 -4.43
N ILE A 171 9.11 4.22 -4.24
CA ILE A 171 9.68 5.46 -4.76
C ILE A 171 10.07 6.37 -3.58
N PRO A 172 11.19 7.13 -3.63
CA PRO A 172 11.49 8.12 -2.60
C PRO A 172 10.38 9.18 -2.48
N LYS A 173 9.94 9.49 -1.24
CA LYS A 173 8.96 10.56 -1.01
C LYS A 173 9.67 11.90 -0.82
N LYS A 174 9.65 12.76 -1.84
CA LYS A 174 10.10 14.16 -1.70
C LYS A 174 9.20 14.90 -0.71
N GLN A 175 9.80 15.60 0.25
CA GLN A 175 9.07 16.41 1.22
C GLN A 175 9.08 17.88 0.77
N TRP A 176 7.90 18.51 0.76
CA TRP A 176 7.72 19.90 0.31
C TRP A 176 7.49 20.88 1.47
N GLY A 177 7.28 20.39 2.69
CA GLY A 177 7.03 21.25 3.86
C GLY A 177 5.74 22.08 3.80
N GLY A 178 4.80 21.76 2.91
CA GLY A 178 3.57 22.54 2.69
C GLY A 178 3.73 23.73 1.75
N ARG A 179 4.84 23.80 1.00
CA ARG A 179 5.10 24.84 0.01
C ARG A 179 4.61 24.46 -1.40
N ASN A 180 4.24 25.45 -2.20
CA ASN A 180 3.96 25.29 -3.64
C ASN A 180 5.25 25.43 -4.48
N ASN A 181 5.10 25.45 -5.80
CA ASN A 181 6.17 25.70 -6.77
C ASN A 181 6.85 27.07 -6.59
N SER A 182 6.14 28.11 -6.14
CA SER A 182 6.70 29.43 -5.80
C SER A 182 7.52 29.45 -4.50
N GLY A 183 7.58 28.35 -3.75
CA GLY A 183 8.25 28.28 -2.46
C GLY A 183 7.46 28.87 -1.28
N GLN A 184 6.26 29.40 -1.52
CA GLN A 184 5.38 29.95 -0.49
C GLN A 184 4.59 28.85 0.23
N ILE A 185 4.31 29.05 1.52
CA ILE A 185 3.52 28.10 2.33
C ILE A 185 2.05 28.22 1.97
N THR A 186 1.51 27.24 1.24
CA THR A 186 0.08 27.16 0.90
C THR A 186 -0.69 26.27 1.88
N VAL A 187 -0.04 25.21 2.38
CA VAL A 187 -0.62 24.31 3.40
C VAL A 187 0.14 24.48 4.71
N ARG A 188 -0.49 25.15 5.67
CA ARG A 188 0.07 25.37 7.01
C ARG A 188 0.31 24.05 7.76
N HIS A 189 1.18 24.12 8.75
CA HIS A 189 1.41 23.06 9.75
C HIS A 189 2.05 21.77 9.22
N ARG A 190 2.74 21.81 8.08
CA ARG A 190 3.46 20.66 7.50
C ARG A 190 4.97 20.86 7.53
N GLY A 191 5.74 19.78 7.73
CA GLY A 191 7.20 19.77 7.57
C GLY A 191 7.96 19.05 8.70
N GLY A 192 9.24 18.75 8.45
CA GLY A 192 10.17 18.17 9.43
C GLY A 192 9.81 16.76 9.93
N GLY A 193 9.13 15.96 9.11
CA GLY A 193 8.76 14.59 9.45
C GLY A 193 9.87 13.60 9.08
N HIS A 194 9.78 12.38 9.63
CA HIS A 194 10.72 11.30 9.28
C HIS A 194 10.72 11.02 7.77
N ARG A 195 11.89 10.67 7.20
CA ARG A 195 12.02 10.27 5.80
C ARG A 195 11.13 9.07 5.49
N ARG A 196 10.48 9.08 4.33
CA ARG A 196 9.54 8.01 3.90
C ARG A 196 9.78 7.65 2.43
N ARG A 197 9.28 6.47 2.07
CA ARG A 197 9.16 6.00 0.69
C ARG A 197 7.68 5.83 0.38
N ILE A 198 7.26 6.26 -0.82
CA ILE A 198 5.92 5.97 -1.36
C ILE A 198 5.93 4.52 -1.82
N ARG A 199 4.89 3.77 -1.47
CA ARG A 199 4.64 2.45 -2.06
C ARG A 199 3.66 2.58 -3.20
N ILE A 200 4.03 2.02 -4.35
CA ILE A 200 3.18 1.94 -5.53
C ILE A 200 2.14 0.87 -5.23
N ILE A 201 0.88 1.30 -5.10
CA ILE A 201 -0.25 0.41 -4.86
C ILE A 201 -1.06 0.34 -6.13
N ASP A 202 -1.48 -0.88 -6.46
CA ASP A 202 -2.46 -1.10 -7.50
C ASP A 202 -3.87 -0.77 -6.99
N TYR A 203 -4.37 0.40 -7.39
CA TYR A 203 -5.75 0.83 -7.18
C TYR A 203 -6.68 0.44 -8.34
N ASN A 204 -6.14 -0.12 -9.42
CA ASN A 204 -6.87 -0.45 -10.63
C ASN A 204 -7.27 -1.92 -10.66
N ARG A 205 -6.42 -2.85 -10.22
CA ARG A 205 -6.72 -4.30 -10.22
C ARG A 205 -7.07 -4.81 -11.61
N TRP A 206 -6.32 -4.42 -12.64
CA TRP A 206 -6.56 -4.88 -14.02
C TRP A 206 -6.14 -6.32 -14.25
N GLU A 207 -5.09 -6.78 -13.57
CA GLU A 207 -4.61 -8.15 -13.71
C GLU A 207 -5.61 -9.13 -13.10
N SER A 208 -6.15 -10.01 -13.92
CA SER A 208 -7.10 -11.06 -13.55
C SER A 208 -6.36 -12.28 -13.00
N GLY A 209 -7.09 -13.23 -12.42
CA GLY A 209 -6.53 -14.47 -11.90
C GLY A 209 -6.17 -14.44 -10.41
N LYS A 210 -5.94 -15.64 -9.87
CA LYS A 210 -5.65 -15.85 -8.44
C LYS A 210 -4.27 -15.32 -8.07
N GLN A 211 -4.25 -14.55 -6.98
CA GLN A 211 -3.06 -13.94 -6.43
C GLN A 211 -2.96 -14.28 -4.94
N THR A 212 -1.82 -14.82 -4.52
CA THR A 212 -1.60 -15.22 -3.13
C THR A 212 -1.03 -14.06 -2.33
N VAL A 213 -1.60 -13.81 -1.15
CA VAL A 213 -1.10 -12.81 -0.21
C VAL A 213 0.17 -13.34 0.45
N VAL A 214 1.32 -12.78 0.08
CA VAL A 214 2.61 -13.18 0.64
C VAL A 214 2.75 -12.68 2.08
N ARG A 215 2.39 -11.41 2.33
CA ARG A 215 2.49 -10.78 3.65
C ARG A 215 1.73 -9.46 3.72
N ILE A 216 1.47 -9.01 4.94
CA ILE A 216 0.85 -7.73 5.24
C ILE A 216 1.90 -6.79 5.85
N GLU A 217 2.00 -5.57 5.32
CA GLU A 217 3.01 -4.60 5.73
C GLU A 217 2.40 -3.30 6.26
N TYR A 218 3.18 -2.64 7.13
CA TYR A 218 2.92 -1.26 7.57
C TYR A 218 3.27 -0.25 6.46
N ASP A 219 2.40 0.74 6.22
CA ASP A 219 2.73 1.89 5.38
C ASP A 219 2.69 3.25 6.11
N PRO A 220 3.77 4.05 6.07
CA PRO A 220 3.82 5.34 6.77
C PRO A 220 3.10 6.49 6.02
N ASN A 221 2.53 6.27 4.85
CA ASN A 221 1.85 7.25 4.00
C ASN A 221 0.33 7.16 4.05
N ARG A 222 -0.21 6.14 4.69
CA ARG A 222 -1.66 5.92 4.84
C ARG A 222 -1.96 5.29 6.19
N SER A 223 -3.22 5.28 6.58
CA SER A 223 -3.66 4.67 7.85
C SER A 223 -3.87 3.16 7.72
N ALA A 224 -4.35 2.70 6.56
CA ALA A 224 -4.60 1.28 6.28
C ALA A 224 -3.29 0.49 6.12
N HIS A 225 -3.35 -0.81 6.41
CA HIS A 225 -2.27 -1.74 6.05
C HIS A 225 -2.33 -2.08 4.57
N ILE A 226 -1.25 -2.63 4.06
CA ILE A 226 -1.13 -3.06 2.67
C ILE A 226 -0.77 -4.53 2.61
N ALA A 227 -1.28 -5.22 1.60
CA ALA A 227 -0.93 -6.61 1.35
C ALA A 227 -0.02 -6.67 0.13
N LEU A 228 1.06 -7.43 0.24
CA LEU A 228 1.87 -7.83 -0.90
C LEU A 228 1.26 -9.08 -1.51
N LEU A 229 0.91 -9.01 -2.79
CA LEU A 229 0.41 -10.11 -3.57
C LEU A 229 1.51 -10.67 -4.47
N LYS A 230 1.48 -11.98 -4.70
CA LYS A 230 2.19 -12.67 -5.78
C LYS A 230 1.16 -13.29 -6.70
N HIS A 231 1.24 -12.98 -7.98
CA HIS A 231 0.37 -13.61 -8.97
C HIS A 231 0.75 -15.09 -9.14
N ASN A 232 -0.22 -16.00 -9.12
CA ASN A 232 0.10 -17.43 -9.13
C ASN A 232 0.67 -17.91 -10.49
N LYS A 233 0.18 -17.35 -11.60
CA LYS A 233 0.66 -17.66 -12.97
C LYS A 233 1.91 -16.88 -13.39
N THR A 234 1.88 -15.55 -13.32
CA THR A 234 2.98 -14.67 -13.80
C THR A 234 4.05 -14.38 -12.75
N GLU A 235 3.84 -14.76 -11.49
CA GLU A 235 4.73 -14.48 -10.35
C GLU A 235 4.95 -13.00 -10.04
N GLU A 236 4.26 -12.09 -10.72
CA GLU A 236 4.39 -10.66 -10.51
C GLU A 236 3.94 -10.23 -9.11
N LEU A 237 4.69 -9.28 -8.56
CA LEU A 237 4.46 -8.77 -7.22
C LEU A 237 3.75 -7.42 -7.29
N SER A 238 2.66 -7.28 -6.55
CA SER A 238 1.90 -6.03 -6.47
C SER A 238 1.46 -5.73 -5.04
N TYR A 239 1.34 -4.45 -4.71
CA TYR A 239 0.74 -4.04 -3.43
C TYR A 239 -0.73 -3.66 -3.63
N ILE A 240 -1.58 -4.12 -2.73
CA ILE A 240 -2.98 -3.67 -2.60
C ILE A 240 -3.22 -3.11 -1.19
N ILE A 241 -4.34 -2.39 -1.03
CA ILE A 241 -4.84 -2.11 0.33
C ILE A 241 -5.34 -3.43 0.92
N ALA A 242 -4.87 -3.77 2.12
CA ALA A 242 -5.33 -4.97 2.79
C ALA A 242 -6.78 -4.79 3.27
N GLY A 243 -7.63 -5.78 2.99
CA GLY A 243 -8.92 -5.93 3.63
C GLY A 243 -8.75 -6.28 5.11
N GLU A 244 -9.77 -5.99 5.92
CA GLU A 244 -9.87 -6.52 7.28
C GLU A 244 -9.80 -8.05 7.25
N GLY A 245 -9.29 -8.72 8.27
CA GLY A 245 -9.23 -10.19 8.31
C GLY A 245 -8.32 -10.88 7.29
N LEU A 246 -7.84 -10.18 6.24
CA LEU A 246 -6.86 -10.73 5.30
C LEU A 246 -5.58 -11.11 6.06
N ARG A 247 -4.98 -12.25 5.73
CA ARG A 247 -3.73 -12.78 6.31
C ARG A 247 -2.81 -13.28 5.21
N ALA A 248 -1.56 -13.56 5.58
CA ALA A 248 -0.62 -14.22 4.69
C ALA A 248 -1.11 -15.64 4.38
N GLY A 249 -0.98 -16.07 3.12
CA GLY A 249 -1.50 -17.34 2.63
C GLY A 249 -2.90 -17.26 2.00
N ASP A 250 -3.67 -16.20 2.28
CA ASP A 250 -4.98 -16.02 1.65
C ASP A 250 -4.83 -15.78 0.14
N THR A 251 -5.80 -16.25 -0.64
CA THR A 251 -5.88 -16.01 -2.09
C THR A 251 -6.93 -14.95 -2.40
N VAL A 252 -6.58 -13.98 -3.24
CA VAL A 252 -7.49 -12.95 -3.74
C VAL A 252 -7.45 -12.89 -5.26
N GLU A 253 -8.54 -12.47 -5.87
CA GLU A 253 -8.69 -12.40 -7.32
C GLU A 253 -9.29 -11.05 -7.75
N SER A 254 -9.03 -10.67 -9.00
CA SER A 254 -9.67 -9.52 -9.64
C SER A 254 -10.52 -9.98 -10.81
N PHE A 255 -11.81 -9.64 -10.76
CA PHE A 255 -12.81 -9.91 -11.80
C PHE A 255 -13.11 -8.66 -12.62
N ARG A 256 -12.16 -7.72 -12.69
CA ARG A 256 -12.36 -6.47 -13.44
C ARG A 256 -12.51 -6.70 -14.94
N LYS A 257 -11.74 -7.63 -15.52
CA LYS A 257 -11.79 -7.95 -16.96
C LYS A 257 -13.03 -8.74 -17.37
N GLY A 258 -13.73 -9.37 -16.43
CA GLY A 258 -14.83 -10.30 -16.69
C GLY A 258 -14.46 -11.72 -16.28
N PHE A 259 -15.33 -12.67 -16.60
CA PHE A 259 -15.09 -14.11 -16.44
C PHE A 259 -14.69 -14.70 -17.79
N ASP A 260 -13.81 -15.69 -17.77
CA ASP A 260 -13.43 -16.43 -18.98
C ASP A 260 -14.47 -17.49 -19.37
N LYS A 261 -15.51 -17.70 -18.55
CA LYS A 261 -16.56 -18.71 -18.77
C LYS A 261 -17.95 -18.08 -18.77
N ASP A 262 -18.81 -18.56 -19.66
CA ASP A 262 -20.24 -18.25 -19.74
C ASP A 262 -21.00 -18.88 -18.54
N VAL A 263 -20.70 -18.41 -17.34
CA VAL A 263 -21.37 -18.85 -16.12
C VAL A 263 -22.16 -17.69 -15.55
N ASP A 264 -23.42 -17.94 -15.20
CA ASP A 264 -24.28 -16.94 -14.60
C ASP A 264 -23.65 -16.34 -13.35
N ALA A 265 -23.49 -15.01 -13.37
CA ALA A 265 -22.90 -14.25 -12.27
C ALA A 265 -23.64 -14.46 -10.94
N SER A 266 -24.94 -14.79 -11.00
CA SER A 266 -25.78 -15.08 -9.82
C SER A 266 -25.38 -16.37 -9.12
N LEU A 267 -25.04 -17.43 -9.86
CA LEU A 267 -24.60 -18.71 -9.28
C LEU A 267 -23.23 -18.58 -8.63
N LEU A 268 -22.36 -17.78 -9.24
CA LEU A 268 -21.00 -17.56 -8.74
C LEU A 268 -20.93 -16.46 -7.67
N ALA A 269 -22.02 -15.73 -7.41
CA ALA A 269 -22.00 -14.56 -6.52
C ALA A 269 -21.45 -14.90 -5.12
N SER A 270 -21.79 -16.07 -4.57
CA SER A 270 -21.29 -16.55 -3.28
C SER A 270 -19.77 -16.77 -3.28
N THR A 271 -19.24 -17.38 -4.33
CA THR A 271 -17.82 -17.71 -4.50
C THR A 271 -16.98 -16.46 -4.80
N ILE A 272 -17.46 -15.60 -5.69
CA ILE A 272 -16.71 -14.43 -6.16
C ILE A 272 -16.71 -13.31 -5.11
N CYS A 273 -17.82 -13.15 -4.37
CA CYS A 273 -17.96 -12.13 -3.32
C CYS A 273 -17.25 -12.51 -2.02
N ALA A 274 -16.13 -13.23 -2.12
CA ALA A 274 -15.20 -13.42 -1.02
C ALA A 274 -14.48 -12.10 -0.68
N LYS A 275 -14.15 -11.95 0.60
CA LYS A 275 -13.46 -10.77 1.13
C LYS A 275 -12.09 -10.59 0.48
N GLY A 276 -11.78 -9.37 0.05
CA GLY A 276 -10.50 -9.04 -0.59
C GLY A 276 -10.50 -9.16 -2.12
N ASN A 277 -11.49 -9.83 -2.71
CA ASN A 277 -11.66 -9.86 -4.16
C ASN A 277 -12.14 -8.50 -4.69
N CYS A 278 -11.69 -8.15 -5.89
CA CYS A 278 -12.08 -6.93 -6.58
C CYS A 278 -13.02 -7.27 -7.74
N LEU A 279 -14.16 -6.60 -7.83
CA LEU A 279 -15.17 -6.81 -8.86
C LEU A 279 -15.69 -5.46 -9.38
N LYS A 280 -16.47 -5.52 -10.46
CA LYS A 280 -17.35 -4.42 -10.89
C LYS A 280 -18.60 -4.35 -10.02
N LEU A 281 -19.18 -3.16 -9.83
CA LEU A 281 -20.41 -2.99 -9.03
C LEU A 281 -21.63 -3.72 -9.63
N SER A 282 -21.66 -3.95 -10.95
CA SER A 282 -22.65 -4.80 -11.63
C SER A 282 -22.71 -6.20 -11.03
N MET A 283 -21.57 -6.81 -10.74
CA MET A 283 -21.45 -8.19 -10.24
C MET A 283 -21.75 -8.33 -8.74
N ILE A 284 -21.53 -7.27 -7.96
CA ILE A 284 -21.59 -7.32 -6.50
C ILE A 284 -23.06 -7.29 -6.02
N PRO A 285 -23.56 -8.19 -5.14
CA PRO A 285 -24.94 -8.15 -4.69
C PRO A 285 -25.25 -6.86 -3.90
N VAL A 286 -26.51 -6.40 -4.01
CA VAL A 286 -26.99 -5.24 -3.25
C VAL A 286 -26.92 -5.54 -1.74
N GLY A 287 -26.58 -4.54 -0.93
CA GLY A 287 -26.44 -4.66 0.52
C GLY A 287 -25.04 -5.02 1.01
N THR A 288 -24.17 -5.51 0.12
CA THR A 288 -22.79 -5.90 0.48
C THR A 288 -21.94 -4.72 0.91
N ILE A 289 -20.98 -5.02 1.80
CA ILE A 289 -19.98 -4.08 2.29
C ILE A 289 -18.78 -4.10 1.35
N ILE A 290 -18.39 -2.92 0.89
CA ILE A 290 -17.33 -2.73 -0.11
C ILE A 290 -16.36 -1.63 0.31
N ASN A 291 -15.13 -1.72 -0.15
CA ASN A 291 -14.11 -0.68 -0.04
C ASN A 291 -13.46 -0.41 -1.39
N ASN A 292 -12.51 0.55 -1.44
CA ASN A 292 -11.79 0.90 -2.67
C ASN A 292 -12.73 1.17 -3.86
N ILE A 293 -13.76 1.98 -3.65
CA ILE A 293 -14.83 2.19 -4.64
C ILE A 293 -14.34 3.17 -5.71
N GLY A 294 -14.51 2.79 -6.98
CA GLY A 294 -14.28 3.60 -8.17
C GLY A 294 -15.33 4.70 -8.35
N ILE A 295 -15.16 5.50 -9.40
CA ILE A 295 -16.16 6.51 -9.82
C ILE A 295 -16.59 6.23 -11.26
N LEU A 296 -15.58 6.03 -12.09
CA LEU A 296 -15.67 5.73 -13.52
C LEU A 296 -15.34 4.25 -13.72
N GLU A 297 -15.74 3.72 -14.86
CA GLU A 297 -15.61 2.31 -15.28
C GLU A 297 -14.14 1.89 -15.38
N ASN A 298 -13.38 2.64 -16.18
CA ASN A 298 -11.95 2.41 -16.38
C ASN A 298 -11.07 3.17 -15.38
N GLY A 299 -11.67 3.74 -14.33
CA GLY A 299 -10.96 4.50 -13.30
C GLY A 299 -10.39 3.64 -12.17
N PRO A 300 -9.42 4.18 -11.40
CA PRO A 300 -8.96 3.57 -10.15
C PRO A 300 -9.96 3.76 -9.01
N ALA A 301 -9.78 2.96 -7.96
CA ALA A 301 -10.42 3.14 -6.66
C ALA A 301 -10.09 4.52 -6.05
N ARG A 302 -11.12 5.27 -5.63
CA ARG A 302 -10.97 6.61 -5.04
C ARG A 302 -11.53 6.71 -3.63
N PHE A 303 -12.69 6.12 -3.38
CA PHE A 303 -13.39 6.21 -2.09
C PHE A 303 -13.06 5.04 -1.15
N CYS A 304 -13.31 5.25 0.15
CA CYS A 304 -13.20 4.24 1.20
C CYS A 304 -11.86 3.48 1.20
N ARG A 305 -10.74 4.24 1.21
CA ARG A 305 -9.35 3.72 1.27
C ARG A 305 -8.70 3.88 2.64
N GLY A 306 -9.37 4.54 3.58
CA GLY A 306 -8.85 4.80 4.92
C GLY A 306 -9.04 3.59 5.83
N ALA A 307 -8.20 3.46 6.85
CA ALA A 307 -8.31 2.39 7.84
C ALA A 307 -9.72 2.28 8.44
N GLY A 308 -10.29 1.07 8.47
CA GLY A 308 -11.64 0.79 8.98
C GLY A 308 -12.79 1.44 8.19
N THR A 309 -12.51 2.03 7.02
CA THR A 309 -13.56 2.62 6.18
C THR A 309 -14.18 1.58 5.26
N PHE A 310 -15.44 1.78 4.92
CA PHE A 310 -16.20 0.97 3.98
C PHE A 310 -17.36 1.81 3.44
N GLY A 311 -17.94 1.37 2.33
CA GLY A 311 -19.24 1.77 1.84
C GLY A 311 -20.16 0.57 1.71
N ARG A 312 -21.42 0.82 1.37
CA ARG A 312 -22.43 -0.21 1.12
C ARG A 312 -23.10 0.04 -0.22
N LEU A 313 -23.23 -1.00 -1.04
CA LEU A 313 -24.00 -0.93 -2.27
C LEU A 313 -25.50 -0.93 -1.91
N MET A 314 -26.22 0.13 -2.26
CA MET A 314 -27.63 0.31 -1.86
C MET A 314 -28.59 -0.10 -2.96
N GLN A 315 -28.28 0.24 -4.21
CA GLN A 315 -29.14 -0.03 -5.35
C GLN A 315 -28.31 -0.07 -6.63
N LYS A 316 -28.74 -0.89 -7.60
CA LYS A 316 -28.24 -0.90 -8.98
C LYS A 316 -29.33 -0.42 -9.91
N ILE A 317 -28.98 0.37 -10.91
CA ILE A 317 -29.90 0.89 -11.93
C ILE A 317 -29.25 0.62 -13.30
N PRO A 318 -29.46 -0.58 -13.87
CA PRO A 318 -28.85 -0.98 -15.16
C PRO A 318 -29.20 -0.04 -16.30
N GLU A 319 -30.46 0.40 -16.39
CA GLU A 319 -30.96 1.32 -17.43
C GLU A 319 -30.14 2.61 -17.55
N LYS A 320 -29.62 3.12 -16.42
CA LYS A 320 -28.86 4.37 -16.36
C LYS A 320 -27.36 4.15 -16.21
N ASN A 321 -26.91 2.89 -16.28
CA ASN A 321 -25.54 2.46 -16.01
C ASN A 321 -24.98 3.08 -14.71
N ARG A 322 -25.78 3.04 -13.64
CA ARG A 322 -25.44 3.65 -12.34
C ARG A 322 -25.75 2.73 -11.17
N ALA A 323 -24.93 2.85 -10.13
CA ALA A 323 -25.14 2.25 -8.82
C ALA A 323 -25.23 3.34 -7.75
N ILE A 324 -26.10 3.17 -6.76
CA ILE A 324 -26.18 4.03 -5.58
C ILE A 324 -25.36 3.39 -4.47
N VAL A 325 -24.34 4.09 -4.01
CA VAL A 325 -23.44 3.62 -2.95
C VAL A 325 -23.53 4.56 -1.75
N LYS A 326 -23.71 4.00 -0.56
CA LYS A 326 -23.57 4.71 0.72
C LYS A 326 -22.10 4.76 1.10
N LEU A 327 -21.51 5.96 1.08
CA LEU A 327 -20.12 6.17 1.48
C LEU A 327 -19.96 6.22 3.00
N LYS A 328 -18.71 6.14 3.50
CA LYS A 328 -18.42 6.23 4.95
C LYS A 328 -18.93 7.52 5.61
N SER A 329 -19.09 8.60 4.85
CA SER A 329 -19.66 9.86 5.33
C SER A 329 -21.18 9.81 5.59
N GLY A 330 -21.86 8.77 5.13
CA GLY A 330 -23.31 8.65 5.10
C GLY A 330 -23.97 9.26 3.86
N GLU A 331 -23.21 9.86 2.93
CA GLU A 331 -23.72 10.34 1.64
C GLU A 331 -24.12 9.16 0.74
N LEU A 332 -25.30 9.23 0.13
CA LEU A 332 -25.70 8.33 -0.96
C LEU A 332 -25.32 8.97 -2.29
N ARG A 333 -24.52 8.27 -3.07
CA ARG A 333 -23.91 8.80 -4.29
C ARG A 333 -24.08 7.83 -5.46
N TYR A 334 -24.40 8.37 -6.63
CA TYR A 334 -24.27 7.67 -7.90
C TYR A 334 -22.79 7.43 -8.25
N VAL A 335 -22.52 6.20 -8.66
CA VAL A 335 -21.25 5.69 -9.20
C VAL A 335 -21.59 4.94 -10.49
N SER A 336 -20.69 4.83 -11.47
CA SER A 336 -20.96 3.97 -12.63
C SER A 336 -21.15 2.51 -12.18
N LEU A 337 -22.06 1.79 -12.83
CA LEU A 337 -22.31 0.38 -12.52
C LEU A 337 -21.09 -0.50 -12.85
N GLU A 338 -20.29 -0.10 -13.83
CA GLU A 338 -19.06 -0.79 -14.22
C GLU A 338 -17.82 -0.32 -13.43
N ALA A 339 -17.99 0.55 -12.43
CA ALA A 339 -16.89 0.96 -11.57
C ALA A 339 -16.45 -0.20 -10.66
N ILE A 340 -15.16 -0.21 -10.31
CA ILE A 340 -14.59 -1.24 -9.44
C ILE A 340 -14.92 -1.02 -7.97
N ALA A 341 -14.97 -2.12 -7.21
CA ALA A 341 -14.95 -2.11 -5.76
C ALA A 341 -14.33 -3.42 -5.23
N THR A 342 -13.75 -3.38 -4.04
CA THR A 342 -13.21 -4.55 -3.36
C THR A 342 -14.15 -4.97 -2.22
N ILE A 343 -14.42 -6.25 -2.06
CA ILE A 343 -15.34 -6.74 -1.02
C ILE A 343 -14.72 -6.61 0.37
N GLY A 344 -15.53 -6.12 1.32
CA GLY A 344 -15.21 -6.04 2.74
C GLY A 344 -14.77 -4.65 3.20
N VAL A 345 -14.29 -4.59 4.45
CA VAL A 345 -13.83 -3.37 5.13
C VAL A 345 -12.32 -3.22 4.97
N VAL A 346 -11.81 -1.98 4.97
CA VAL A 346 -10.36 -1.72 4.96
C VAL A 346 -9.72 -2.12 6.30
N SER A 347 -8.53 -2.71 6.24
CA SER A 347 -7.73 -3.10 7.41
C SER A 347 -7.45 -1.96 8.42
N ASN A 348 -6.96 -2.36 9.60
CA ASN A 348 -6.54 -1.47 10.69
C ASN A 348 -7.67 -0.61 11.29
N ALA A 349 -8.85 -1.18 11.51
CA ALA A 349 -10.01 -0.47 12.08
C ALA A 349 -9.68 0.24 13.42
N SER A 350 -8.84 -0.38 14.26
CA SER A 350 -8.39 0.18 15.55
C SER A 350 -7.42 1.37 15.43
N HIS A 351 -7.08 1.84 14.22
CA HIS A 351 -6.24 3.03 14.01
C HIS A 351 -6.84 4.29 14.69
N GLN A 352 -8.17 4.40 14.75
CA GLN A 352 -8.84 5.53 15.40
C GLN A 352 -8.61 5.58 16.93
N LEU A 353 -8.24 4.46 17.54
CA LEU A 353 -7.99 4.34 18.98
C LEU A 353 -6.51 4.64 19.33
N GLU A 354 -5.64 4.88 18.34
CA GLU A 354 -4.24 5.22 18.57
C GLU A 354 -4.12 6.62 19.22
N MET A 355 -3.40 6.71 20.33
CA MET A 355 -3.08 7.98 20.98
C MET A 355 -1.57 8.22 20.97
N TRP A 356 -1.16 9.44 20.61
CA TRP A 356 0.25 9.75 20.40
C TRP A 356 1.06 10.03 21.67
N GLY A 357 0.39 10.43 22.75
CA GLY A 357 0.95 10.68 24.08
C GLY A 357 1.77 11.98 24.22
N LYS A 358 2.55 12.36 23.19
CA LYS A 358 3.43 13.54 23.24
C LYS A 358 3.54 14.28 21.91
N ALA A 359 3.80 15.59 21.99
CA ALA A 359 3.94 16.48 20.82
C ALA A 359 5.02 16.02 19.82
N GLY A 360 6.15 15.49 20.33
CA GLY A 360 7.24 14.99 19.48
C GLY A 360 6.83 13.88 18.49
N ARG A 361 5.80 13.08 18.81
CA ARG A 361 5.29 12.05 17.88
C ARG A 361 4.54 12.68 16.70
N ALA A 362 3.80 13.77 16.93
CA ALA A 362 3.20 14.57 15.86
C ALA A 362 4.29 15.19 14.96
N ARG A 363 5.37 15.70 15.55
CA ARG A 363 6.52 16.23 14.81
C ARG A 363 7.16 15.17 13.90
N ARG A 364 7.44 13.96 14.41
CA ARG A 364 7.94 12.82 13.60
C ARG A 364 7.00 12.44 12.46
N ARG A 365 5.69 12.66 12.63
CA ARG A 365 4.68 12.45 11.59
C ARG A 365 4.64 13.57 10.53
N GLY A 366 5.40 14.65 10.71
CA GLY A 366 5.49 15.79 9.79
C GLY A 366 4.41 16.86 10.03
N ILE A 367 3.87 16.91 11.25
CA ILE A 367 2.85 17.87 11.68
C ILE A 367 3.53 18.89 12.59
N ARG A 368 3.51 20.17 12.19
CA ARG A 368 4.04 21.30 12.97
C ARG A 368 2.95 21.86 13.90
N PRO A 369 3.30 22.62 14.95
CA PRO A 369 2.33 23.23 15.85
C PRO A 369 1.31 24.11 15.11
N THR A 370 0.08 24.15 15.64
CA THR A 370 -0.99 25.01 15.15
C THR A 370 -1.22 26.16 16.13
N VAL A 371 -0.93 27.40 15.72
CA VAL A 371 -1.20 28.58 16.54
C VAL A 371 -2.68 28.96 16.40
N ARG A 372 -3.35 29.20 17.53
CA ARG A 372 -4.76 29.61 17.55
C ARG A 372 -4.89 31.08 17.15
N GLY A 373 -5.94 31.43 16.40
CA GLY A 373 -6.18 32.82 15.97
C GLY A 373 -6.32 33.82 17.12
N VAL A 374 -6.92 33.40 18.24
CA VAL A 374 -7.06 34.22 19.47
C VAL A 374 -5.73 34.56 20.14
N ALA A 375 -4.63 33.88 19.79
CA ALA A 375 -3.30 34.15 20.32
C ALA A 375 -2.47 35.05 19.40
N MET A 376 -3.04 35.52 18.30
CA MET A 376 -2.37 36.35 17.30
C MET A 376 -2.76 37.83 17.43
N ASN A 377 -2.06 38.70 16.71
CA ASN A 377 -2.47 40.10 16.57
C ASN A 377 -3.65 40.22 15.60
N LYS A 378 -4.36 41.36 15.64
CA LYS A 378 -5.52 41.60 14.78
C LYS A 378 -5.19 41.57 13.29
N ARG A 379 -3.98 42.00 12.92
CA ARG A 379 -3.44 41.94 11.55
C ARG A 379 -3.34 40.52 11.01
N ASP A 380 -2.97 39.55 11.86
CA ASP A 380 -2.64 38.18 11.42
C ASP A 380 -3.88 37.27 11.40
N HIS A 381 -4.86 37.54 12.27
CA HIS A 381 -6.09 36.77 12.34
C HIS A 381 -7.27 37.64 12.76
N PRO A 382 -8.48 37.42 12.20
CA PRO A 382 -9.70 38.13 12.62
C PRO A 382 -10.05 38.00 14.11
N HIS A 383 -9.51 36.98 14.79
CA HIS A 383 -9.73 36.69 16.22
C HIS A 383 -8.67 37.31 17.12
N GLY A 384 -7.61 37.89 16.56
CA GLY A 384 -6.51 38.43 17.32
C GLY A 384 -6.80 39.78 17.97
N GLY A 385 -5.87 40.22 18.81
CA GLY A 385 -5.94 41.48 19.58
C GLY A 385 -6.81 41.40 20.84
N GLY A 386 -7.10 42.57 21.42
CA GLY A 386 -7.78 42.70 22.71
C GLY A 386 -6.83 42.54 23.91
N ARG A 387 -7.24 43.03 25.08
CA ARG A 387 -6.54 42.79 26.35
C ARG A 387 -7.01 41.46 26.93
N GLY A 388 -6.07 40.65 27.43
CA GLY A 388 -6.37 39.31 27.96
C GLY A 388 -6.83 38.31 26.89
N LYS A 389 -7.47 37.22 27.32
CA LYS A 389 -7.98 36.16 26.42
C LYS A 389 -9.41 36.51 25.98
N SER A 390 -9.57 36.99 24.75
CA SER A 390 -10.87 37.33 24.19
C SER A 390 -11.14 36.61 22.86
N LYS A 391 -12.41 36.52 22.48
CA LYS A 391 -12.85 36.13 21.13
C LYS A 391 -13.16 37.36 20.25
N SER A 392 -12.97 38.56 20.80
CA SER A 392 -13.15 39.85 20.10
C SER A 392 -14.53 40.01 19.47
N ASN A 393 -15.56 39.41 20.09
CA ASN A 393 -16.94 39.29 19.60
C ASN A 393 -17.06 38.96 18.10
N LYS A 394 -16.16 38.11 17.57
CA LYS A 394 -16.16 37.70 16.16
C LYS A 394 -16.60 36.25 16.02
N LEU A 395 -17.39 36.00 14.98
CA LEU A 395 -17.76 34.64 14.57
C LEU A 395 -16.50 33.78 14.30
N SER A 396 -16.58 32.49 14.57
CA SER A 396 -15.47 31.57 14.33
C SER A 396 -15.16 31.47 12.84
N MET A 397 -13.98 31.90 12.41
CA MET A 397 -13.55 31.95 11.01
C MET A 397 -12.08 31.57 10.86
N SER A 398 -11.68 31.30 9.62
CA SER A 398 -10.30 31.07 9.19
C SER A 398 -9.48 32.37 9.18
N PRO A 399 -8.14 32.31 9.02
CA PRO A 399 -7.32 33.52 8.88
C PRO A 399 -7.74 34.41 7.70
N TRP A 400 -8.36 33.82 6.68
CA TRP A 400 -8.84 34.51 5.47
C TRP A 400 -10.34 34.80 5.51
N GLY A 401 -10.95 34.87 6.70
CA GLY A 401 -12.35 35.31 6.87
C GLY A 401 -13.43 34.27 6.59
N GLN A 402 -13.12 33.13 5.98
CA GLN A 402 -14.12 32.06 5.76
C GLN A 402 -14.63 31.47 7.10
N LEU A 403 -15.95 31.42 7.32
CA LEU A 403 -16.55 30.88 8.53
C LEU A 403 -16.18 29.40 8.77
N ALA A 404 -15.82 29.07 10.02
CA ALA A 404 -15.29 27.77 10.41
C ALA A 404 -16.35 26.79 10.96
N LYS A 405 -17.52 27.28 11.36
CA LYS A 405 -18.59 26.48 11.98
C LYS A 405 -19.85 26.52 11.10
N GLY A 406 -20.39 25.35 10.76
CA GLY A 406 -21.65 25.19 10.01
C GLY A 406 -21.62 25.55 8.52
N TYR A 407 -20.76 26.48 8.12
CA TYR A 407 -20.73 27.06 6.79
C TYR A 407 -20.36 26.05 5.68
N LYS A 408 -21.19 25.95 4.63
CA LYS A 408 -20.98 25.07 3.48
C LYS A 408 -19.99 25.72 2.50
N THR A 409 -18.81 25.12 2.35
CA THR A 409 -17.75 25.66 1.47
C THR A 409 -17.99 25.39 -0.02
N ARG A 410 -18.60 24.25 -0.37
CA ARG A 410 -19.09 23.96 -1.73
C ARG A 410 -20.54 24.45 -1.85
N ARG A 411 -20.76 25.51 -2.64
CA ARG A 411 -22.03 26.23 -2.80
C ARG A 411 -22.20 26.75 -4.24
N GLY A 412 -23.38 27.28 -4.55
CA GLY A 412 -23.69 27.88 -5.86
C GLY A 412 -23.74 26.83 -6.98
N LYS A 413 -23.25 27.17 -8.17
CA LYS A 413 -23.33 26.31 -9.37
C LYS A 413 -22.47 25.04 -9.28
N HIS A 414 -21.40 25.04 -8.49
CA HIS A 414 -20.47 23.92 -8.37
C HIS A 414 -20.99 22.83 -7.41
N VAL A 415 -22.18 22.30 -7.66
CA VAL A 415 -22.79 21.21 -6.87
C VAL A 415 -22.28 19.83 -7.28
N ASN A 416 -22.44 18.86 -6.39
CA ASN A 416 -22.16 17.46 -6.68
C ASN A 416 -23.37 16.83 -7.38
N LYS A 417 -23.38 16.84 -8.71
CA LYS A 417 -24.48 16.30 -9.53
C LYS A 417 -24.76 14.80 -9.29
N MET A 418 -23.77 14.05 -8.82
CA MET A 418 -23.89 12.61 -8.55
C MET A 418 -24.41 12.29 -7.13
N LYS A 419 -24.77 13.30 -6.32
CA LYS A 419 -25.31 13.07 -4.97
C LYS A 419 -26.80 12.75 -5.06
N VAL A 420 -27.21 11.63 -4.47
CA VAL A 420 -28.63 11.26 -4.33
C VAL A 420 -29.17 11.82 -3.02
N LYS A 421 -28.52 11.47 -1.91
CA LYS A 421 -28.86 11.94 -0.56
C LYS A 421 -27.63 12.55 0.09
N ASP A 422 -27.79 13.74 0.66
CA ASP A 422 -26.69 14.40 1.35
C ASP A 422 -26.25 13.64 2.61
N ARG A 423 -25.01 13.89 3.03
CA ARG A 423 -24.50 13.34 4.28
C ARG A 423 -25.29 13.88 5.47
N PRO A 424 -25.53 13.07 6.52
CA PRO A 424 -26.12 13.55 7.76
C PRO A 424 -25.20 14.59 8.43
N ARG A 425 -25.80 15.59 9.10
CA ARG A 425 -25.09 16.67 9.80
C ARG A 425 -25.64 16.87 11.21
N GLY A 426 -24.77 17.05 12.20
CA GLY A 426 -25.17 17.33 13.58
C GLY A 426 -26.07 16.23 14.17
N ASN A 427 -27.13 16.63 14.87
CA ASN A 427 -28.06 15.73 15.58
C ASN A 427 -28.81 14.74 14.66
N GLN A 428 -28.83 14.95 13.34
CA GLN A 428 -29.36 13.97 12.39
C GLN A 428 -28.53 12.68 12.31
N GLN A 429 -27.30 12.68 12.83
CA GLN A 429 -26.48 11.46 12.95
C GLN A 429 -26.92 10.55 14.10
N LEU A 430 -27.63 11.08 15.11
CA LEU A 430 -28.07 10.32 16.29
C LEU A 430 -29.41 9.61 16.07
N ARG A 431 -30.16 9.99 15.03
CA ARG A 431 -31.51 9.47 14.73
C ARG A 431 -31.55 8.48 13.55
N ALA A 432 -30.42 8.10 12.97
CA ALA A 432 -30.34 7.43 11.66
C ALA A 432 -29.43 6.20 11.63
#